data_AF-A0A949BI48-F1
#
_entry.id   AF-A0A949BI48-F1
#
_cell.length_a   1.000
_cell.length_b   1.000
_cell.length_c   1.000
_cell.angle_alpha   90.00
_cell.angle_beta   90.00
_cell.angle_gamma   90.00
#
_symmetry.space_group_name_H-M   'P 1'
#
loop_
_entity.id
_entity.type
_entity.pdbx_description
1 polymer ?
#
loop_
_entity_poly.entity_id
_entity_poly.type
_entity_poly.pdbx_seq_one_letter_code
_entity_poly.pdbx_strand_id
1 'polypeptide(L)' 'MADGGFLVKFNGKEVARCFAVAFDYDEWQYTINNVEKRELPQNVRDIRVEIEEE' A
#
# COMPACT_ATOMS: atom_id res chain seq x y z
N MET A 1 2.23 5.62 -21.42
CA MET A 1 2.49 4.50 -20.50
C MET A 1 1.55 4.77 -19.36
N ALA A 2 0.52 3.95 -19.10
CA ALA A 2 -0.63 4.39 -18.30
C ALA A 2 -0.20 4.92 -16.92
N ASP A 3 -0.33 6.22 -16.72
CA ASP A 3 0.06 6.99 -15.54
C ASP A 3 -1.06 6.97 -14.48
N GLY A 4 -1.67 5.80 -14.26
CA GLY A 4 -2.72 5.58 -13.25
C GLY A 4 -2.29 4.57 -12.19
N GLY A 5 -2.91 4.56 -11.02
CA GLY A 5 -2.62 3.55 -9.99
C GLY A 5 -3.17 3.88 -8.59
N PHE A 6 -2.76 3.05 -7.62
CA PHE A 6 -3.01 3.23 -6.20
C PHE A 6 -1.76 3.75 -5.50
N LEU A 7 -1.87 4.91 -4.89
CA LEU A 7 -0.89 5.47 -3.96
C LEU A 7 -1.21 5.01 -2.55
N VAL A 8 -0.31 4.22 -1.95
CA VAL A 8 -0.45 3.72 -0.59
C VAL A 8 0.34 4.60 0.35
N LYS A 9 -0.33 5.13 1.38
CA LYS A 9 0.25 5.94 2.45
C LYS A 9 0.05 5.28 3.80
N PHE A 10 1.11 5.26 4.60
CA PHE A 10 1.09 4.83 6.00
C PHE A 10 1.35 6.04 6.89
N ASN A 11 0.43 6.35 7.80
CA ASN A 11 0.48 7.56 8.64
C ASN A 11 0.72 8.84 7.82
N GLY A 12 0.08 8.96 6.65
CA GLY A 12 0.26 10.07 5.72
C GLY A 12 1.57 10.09 4.93
N LYS A 13 2.50 9.15 5.15
CA LYS A 13 3.74 9.02 4.37
C LYS A 13 3.54 8.07 3.21
N GLU A 14 3.94 8.47 2.01
CA GLU A 14 3.91 7.64 0.81
C GLU A 14 4.87 6.45 0.93
N VAL A 15 4.34 5.25 0.66
CA VAL A 15 5.05 3.99 0.80
C VAL A 15 5.32 3.37 -0.56
N ALA A 16 4.31 3.38 -1.43
CA ALA A 16 4.42 2.80 -2.76
C ALA A 16 3.30 3.31 -3.68
N ARG A 17 3.60 3.33 -4.97
CA ARG A 17 2.62 3.38 -6.06
C ARG A 17 2.47 1.98 -6.66
N CYS A 18 1.25 1.50 -6.82
CA CYS A 18 0.98 0.13 -7.22
C CYS A 18 -0.38 -0.02 -7.90
N PHE A 19 -0.61 -1.15 -8.56
CA PHE A 19 -1.91 -1.48 -9.19
C PHE A 19 -2.69 -2.52 -8.40
N ALA A 20 -2.06 -3.15 -7.41
CA ALA A 20 -2.70 -4.05 -6.48
C ALA A 20 -2.05 -3.93 -5.11
N VAL A 21 -2.86 -3.91 -4.06
CA VAL A 21 -2.41 -3.96 -2.66
C VAL A 21 -3.32 -4.89 -1.86
N ALA A 22 -2.72 -5.70 -0.99
CA ALA A 22 -3.43 -6.54 -0.04
C ALA A 22 -2.86 -6.32 1.37
N PHE A 23 -3.73 -6.30 2.38
CA PHE A 23 -3.35 -6.14 3.78
C PHE A 23 -3.81 -7.37 4.55
N ASP A 24 -2.88 -7.95 5.29
CA ASP A 24 -3.12 -9.07 6.19
C ASP A 24 -2.88 -8.61 7.62
N TYR A 25 -3.97 -8.46 8.38
CA TYR A 25 -3.89 -8.01 9.77
C TYR A 25 -3.57 -9.13 10.75
N ASP A 26 -3.75 -10.39 10.36
CA ASP A 26 -3.45 -11.54 11.21
C ASP A 26 -1.94 -11.79 11.24
N GLU A 27 -1.31 -11.77 10.06
CA GLU A 27 0.15 -11.87 9.91
C GLU A 27 0.88 -10.51 10.06
N TRP A 28 0.13 -9.41 10.21
CA TRP A 28 0.63 -8.02 10.24
C TRP A 28 1.53 -7.69 9.04
N GLN A 29 1.05 -8.00 7.84
CA GLN A 29 1.78 -7.86 6.58
C GLN A 29 0.95 -7.15 5.50
N TYR A 30 1.62 -6.68 4.47
CA TYR A 30 1.00 -6.13 3.28
C TYR A 30 1.76 -6.59 2.03
N THR A 31 1.05 -6.70 0.91
CA THR A 31 1.62 -7.13 -0.37
C THR A 31 1.39 -6.05 -1.40
N ILE A 32 2.44 -5.65 -2.13
CA ILE A 32 2.35 -4.72 -3.26
C ILE A 32 2.47 -5.50 -4.56
N ASN A 33 1.58 -5.21 -5.51
CA ASN A 33 1.53 -5.82 -6.86
C ASN A 33 1.53 -7.36 -6.85
N ASN A 34 1.09 -7.99 -5.74
CA ASN A 34 1.16 -9.44 -5.52
C ASN A 34 2.56 -10.06 -5.68
N VAL A 35 3.62 -9.25 -5.54
CA VAL A 35 5.00 -9.73 -5.75
C VAL A 35 5.63 -10.24 -4.47
N GLU A 36 5.56 -9.43 -3.40
CA GLU A 36 6.27 -9.72 -2.15
C GLU A 36 5.46 -9.25 -0.94
N LYS A 37 5.35 -10.14 0.06
CA LYS A 37 4.79 -9.80 1.38
C LYS A 37 5.83 -9.02 2.17
N ARG A 38 5.43 -7.89 2.73
CA ARG A 38 6.23 -7.01 3.59
C ARG A 38 5.54 -6.83 4.92
N GLU A 39 6.29 -6.75 6.02
CA GLU A 39 5.71 -6.47 7.33
C GLU A 39 5.18 -5.04 7.41
N LEU A 40 3.99 -4.89 7.99
CA LEU A 40 3.43 -3.57 8.30
C LEU A 40 4.26 -2.92 9.42
N PRO A 41 4.55 -1.61 9.32
CA PRO A 41 5.26 -0.91 10.39
C PRO A 41 4.51 -1.03 11.72
N GLN A 42 5.21 -1.34 12.82
CA GLN A 42 4.57 -1.50 14.14
C GLN A 42 3.84 -0.23 14.65
N ASN A 43 4.19 0.94 14.14
CA ASN A 43 3.58 2.21 14.51
C ASN A 43 2.54 2.70 13.49
N VAL A 44 2.08 1.84 12.58
CA VAL A 44 1.01 2.20 11.64
C VAL A 44 -0.30 2.39 12.41
N ARG A 45 -0.91 3.55 12.25
CA ARG A 45 -2.22 3.93 12.84
C ARG A 45 -3.25 4.18 11.76
N ASP A 46 -2.79 4.62 10.60
CA ASP A 46 -3.59 4.98 9.43
C ASP A 46 -2.95 4.35 8.19
N ILE A 47 -3.79 3.72 7.37
CA ILE A 47 -3.44 3.23 6.04
C ILE A 47 -4.43 3.87 5.07
N ARG A 48 -3.92 4.71 4.17
CA ARG A 48 -4.72 5.39 3.16
C ARG A 48 -4.31 4.91 1.78
N VAL A 49 -5.29 4.49 0.99
CA VAL A 49 -5.11 4.11 -0.41
C VAL A 49 -5.82 5.16 -1.25
N GLU A 50 -5.06 5.87 -2.07
CA GLU A 50 -5.58 6.92 -2.96
C GLU A 50 -5.48 6.45 -4.40
N ILE A 51 -6.51 6.71 -5.19
CA ILE A 51 -6.52 6.40 -6.62
C ILE A 51 -5.95 7.64 -7.32
N GLU A 52 -4.83 7.48 -8.01
CA GLU A 52 -4.30 8.49 -8.91
C GLU A 52 -5.02 8.32 -10.25
N GLU A 53 -5.94 9.25 -10.55
CA GLU A 53 -6.60 9.38 -11.86
C GLU A 53 -5.69 10.22 -12.78
N GLU A 54 -5.52 9.78 -14.03
CA GLU A 54 -4.76 10.48 -15.10
C GLU A 54 -5.30 11.89 -15.41
#